data_AF-A0A3D4QTI3-F1
#
_entry.id   AF-A0A3D4QTI3-F1
#
_cell.length_a   1.000
_cell.length_b   1.000
_cell.length_c   1.000
_cell.angle_alpha   90.00
_cell.angle_beta   90.00
_cell.angle_gamma   90.00
#
_symmetry.space_group_name_H-M   'P 1'
#
loop_
_entity.id
_entity.type
_entity.pdbx_description
1 polymer ?
#
loop_
_entity_poly.entity_id
_entity_poly.type
_entity_poly.pdbx_seq_one_letter_code
_entity_poly.pdbx_strand_id
1 'polypeptide(L)' 'MESGMKYLENIISLRDVFAAYGIFPSFTVAMNLLGYEGSFGPDYMGVAGDEAKEHIAAKMKEIGEI' A
#
# COMPACT_ATOMS: atom_id res chain seq x y z
N MET A 1 23.11 2.41 -13.87
CA MET A 1 22.95 1.90 -12.49
C MET A 1 21.90 2.71 -11.73
N GLU A 2 20.78 3.09 -12.36
CA GLU A 2 19.74 3.92 -11.70
C GLU A 2 18.51 3.11 -11.25
N SER A 3 18.39 1.84 -11.65
CA SER A 3 17.16 1.07 -11.41
C SER A 3 17.00 0.64 -9.95
N GLY A 4 18.04 0.09 -9.32
CA GLY A 4 17.94 -0.47 -7.97
C GLY A 4 17.60 0.55 -6.88
N MET A 5 18.21 1.74 -6.95
CA MET A 5 17.94 2.83 -6.00
C MET A 5 16.49 3.33 -6.14
N LYS A 6 16.02 3.54 -7.37
CA LYS A 6 14.63 3.94 -7.64
C LYS A 6 13.62 2.93 -7.10
N TYR A 7 13.85 1.63 -7.31
CA TYR A 7 12.95 0.61 -6.78
C TYR A 7 12.95 0.58 -5.24
N LEU A 8 14.11 0.78 -4.62
CA LEU A 8 14.21 0.87 -3.17
C LEU A 8 13.44 2.10 -2.63
N GLU A 9 13.55 3.26 -3.28
CA GLU A 9 12.79 4.46 -2.95
C GLU A 9 11.28 4.25 -3.08
N ASN A 10 10.83 3.57 -4.14
CA ASN A 10 9.42 3.22 -4.31
C ASN A 10 8.91 2.33 -3.16
N ILE A 11 9.67 1.27 -2.80
CA ILE A 11 9.32 0.36 -1.71
C ILE A 11 9.23 1.12 -0.37
N ILE A 12 10.22 1.97 -0.08
CA ILE A 12 10.26 2.73 1.17
C ILE A 12 9.11 3.74 1.24
N SER A 13 8.85 4.46 0.14
CA SER A 13 7.77 5.46 0.12
C SER A 13 6.38 4.83 0.27
N LEU A 14 6.13 3.66 -0.31
CA LEU A 14 4.88 2.93 -0.10
C LEU A 14 4.74 2.44 1.35
N ARG A 15 5.84 1.92 1.92
CA ARG A 15 5.86 1.50 3.34
C ARG A 15 5.52 2.67 4.26
N ASP A 16 6.04 3.87 3.99
CA ASP A 16 5.78 5.04 4.82
C ASP A 16 4.30 5.45 4.79
N VAL A 17 3.64 5.33 3.63
CA VAL A 17 2.17 5.49 3.53
C VAL A 17 1.45 4.43 4.36
N PHE A 18 1.87 3.17 4.30
CA PHE A 18 1.24 2.10 5.10
C PHE A 18 1.43 2.32 6.60
N ALA A 19 2.59 2.81 7.02
CA ALA A 19 2.88 3.08 8.42
C ALA A 19 1.96 4.18 9.00
N ALA A 20 1.54 5.15 8.18
CA ALA A 20 0.63 6.22 8.59
C ALA A 20 -0.80 5.73 8.89
N TYR A 21 -1.28 4.72 8.14
CA TYR A 21 -2.67 4.22 8.26
C TYR A 21 -2.79 2.82 8.88
N GLY A 22 -1.66 2.21 9.23
CA GLY A 22 -1.56 0.84 9.73
C GLY A 22 -1.20 -0.15 8.63
N ILE A 23 -0.25 -1.03 8.92
CA ILE A 23 0.37 -1.93 7.92
C ILE A 23 -0.65 -2.90 7.30
N PHE A 24 -1.37 -3.68 8.11
CA PHE A 24 -2.28 -4.71 7.61
C PHE A 24 -3.52 -4.17 6.87
N PRO A 25 -4.21 -3.13 7.37
CA PRO A 25 -5.32 -2.53 6.63
C PRO A 25 -4.87 -1.93 5.30
N SER A 26 -3.70 -1.29 5.28
CA SER A 26 -3.14 -0.70 4.06
C SER A 26 -2.70 -1.75 3.04
N PHE A 27 -2.03 -2.81 3.52
CA PHE A 27 -1.64 -3.94 2.68
C PHE A 27 -2.85 -4.63 2.06
N THR A 28 -3.94 -4.77 2.82
CA THR A 28 -5.20 -5.30 2.30
C THR A 28 -5.76 -4.46 1.15
N VAL A 29 -5.75 -3.13 1.28
CA VAL A 29 -6.15 -2.22 0.20
C VAL A 29 -5.26 -2.42 -1.04
N ALA A 30 -3.95 -2.46 -0.86
CA ALA A 30 -3.01 -2.63 -1.97
C ALA A 30 -3.18 -3.95 -2.73
N MET A 31 -3.35 -5.06 -2.00
CA MET A 31 -3.58 -6.38 -2.62
C MET A 31 -4.90 -6.41 -3.40
N ASN A 32 -5.97 -5.82 -2.85
CA ASN A 32 -7.25 -5.73 -3.54
C ASN A 32 -7.17 -4.86 -4.80
N LEU A 33 -6.40 -3.75 -4.79
CA LEU A 33 -6.15 -2.93 -5.98
C LEU A 33 -5.40 -3.70 -7.09
N LEU A 34 -4.52 -4.63 -6.71
CA LEU A 34 -3.81 -5.53 -7.62
C LEU A 34 -4.69 -6.70 -8.12
N GLY A 35 -5.96 -6.79 -7.68
CA GLY A 35 -6.89 -7.84 -8.07
C GLY A 35 -6.85 -9.10 -7.19
N TYR A 36 -6.07 -9.09 -6.11
CA TYR A 36 -6.06 -10.17 -5.12
C TYR A 36 -7.11 -9.90 -4.04
N GLU A 37 -8.37 -10.21 -4.33
CA GLU A 37 -9.48 -9.99 -3.39
C GLU A 37 -9.30 -10.76 -2.07
N GLY A 38 -9.33 -10.05 -0.94
CA GLY A 38 -9.25 -10.67 0.38
C GLY A 38 -9.09 -9.69 1.54
N SER A 39 -8.88 -10.27 2.71
CA SER A 39 -8.41 -9.59 3.93
C SER A 39 -7.06 -10.16 4.31
N PHE A 40 -6.02 -9.32 4.34
CA PHE A 40 -4.63 -9.73 4.50
C PHE A 40 -4.06 -9.32 5.87
N GLY A 41 -4.92 -9.24 6.88
CA GLY A 41 -4.57 -8.90 8.25
C GLY A 41 -5.18 -9.86 9.27
N PRO A 42 -4.66 -9.90 10.52
CA PRO A 42 -5.30 -10.60 11.63
C PRO A 42 -6.73 -10.10 11.87
N ASP A 43 -7.61 -10.98 12.37
CA ASP A 43 -9.05 -10.70 12.57
C ASP A 43 -9.35 -9.53 13.52
N TYR A 44 -8.41 -9.16 14.38
CA TYR A 44 -8.55 -8.02 15.30
C TYR A 44 -8.15 -6.67 14.68
N MET A 45 -7.63 -6.66 13.44
CA MET A 45 -7.28 -5.43 12.76
C MET A 45 -8.52 -4.79 12.14
N GLY A 46 -8.62 -3.46 12.25
CA GLY A 46 -9.67 -2.70 11.57
C GLY A 46 -9.49 -2.65 10.04
N VAL A 47 -10.47 -2.08 9.37
CA VAL A 47 -10.40 -1.78 7.93
C VAL A 47 -9.84 -0.38 7.68
N ALA A 48 -9.19 -0.17 6.54
CA ALA A 48 -8.71 1.14 6.14
C ALA A 48 -9.89 2.10 5.91
N GLY A 49 -9.76 3.34 6.41
CA GLY A 49 -10.68 4.43 6.10
C GLY A 49 -10.51 4.96 4.68
N ASP A 50 -11.41 5.84 4.24
CA ASP A 50 -11.43 6.32 2.85
C ASP A 50 -10.21 7.17 2.48
N GLU A 51 -9.76 8.04 3.39
CA GLU A 51 -8.51 8.79 3.22
C GLU A 51 -7.31 7.86 2.98
N ALA A 52 -7.21 6.79 3.76
CA ALA A 52 -6.15 5.79 3.61
C ALA A 52 -6.23 5.10 2.23
N LYS A 53 -7.44 4.69 1.81
CA LYS A 53 -7.64 4.05 0.50
C LYS A 53 -7.22 4.96 -0.65
N GLU A 54 -7.61 6.24 -0.59
CA GLU A 54 -7.27 7.24 -1.60
C GLU A 54 -5.76 7.47 -1.68
N HIS A 55 -5.10 7.66 -0.53
CA HIS A 55 -3.67 7.91 -0.48
C HIS A 55 -2.86 6.68 -0.95
N ILE A 56 -3.25 5.46 -0.55
CA ILE A 56 -2.62 4.23 -1.02
C ILE A 56 -2.77 4.07 -2.53
N ALA A 57 -3.98 4.26 -3.07
CA ALA A 57 -4.21 4.16 -4.51
C ALA A 57 -3.40 5.20 -5.29
N ALA A 58 -3.31 6.44 -4.78
CA ALA A 58 -2.50 7.49 -5.39
C ALA A 58 -1.01 7.11 -5.38
N LYS A 59 -0.49 6.62 -4.25
CA LYS A 59 0.92 6.20 -4.14
C LYS A 59 1.22 5.03 -5.09
N MET A 60 0.37 4.01 -5.15
CA MET A 60 0.57 2.85 -6.03
C MET A 60 0.59 3.22 -7.52
N LYS A 61 -0.26 4.17 -7.94
CA LYS A 61 -0.21 4.74 -9.30
C LYS A 61 1.07 5.54 -9.56
N GLU A 62 1.49 6.35 -8.59
CA GLU A 62 2.71 7.17 -8.68
C GLU A 62 3.96 6.29 -8.89
N ILE A 63 4.06 5.17 -8.17
CA ILE A 63 5.21 4.25 -8.28
C ILE A 63 5.07 3.24 -9.43
N GLY A 64 3.93 3.18 -10.11
CA GLY A 64 3.69 2.37 -11.30
C GLY A 64 3.32 0.91 -11.05
N GLU A 65 2.71 0.59 -9.90
CA GLU A 65 2.25 -0.77 -9.58
C GLU A 65 0.82 -1.05 -10.09
N ILE A 66 0.01 0.00 -10.30
CA ILE A 66 -1.35 -0.04 -10.86
C ILE A 66 -1.62 1.12 -11.82
#